data_AF-A0A7C3RNK0-F1
#
_entry.id   AF-A0A7C3RNK0-F1
#
_cell.length_a   1.000
_cell.length_b   1.000
_cell.length_c   1.000
_cell.angle_alpha   90.00
_cell.angle_beta   90.00
_cell.angle_gamma   90.00
#
_symmetry.space_group_name_H-M   'P 1'
#
loop_
_entity.id
_entity.type
_entity.pdbx_description
1 polymer ?
#
loop_
_entity_poly.entity_id
_entity_poly.type
_entity_poly.pdbx_seq_one_letter_code
_entity_poly.pdbx_strand_id
1 'polypeptide(L)' 'MKAIMALRLSTGCYQPHPEAEVEDWQEVKDYAVSVHYLGPVEGPAGFRHAVRVTGEDRSEKVYLLDDDHV' A
#
# COMPACT_ATOMS: atom_id res chain seq x y z
N MET A 1 -2.14 -10.78 6.33
CA MET A 1 -2.50 -9.46 5.77
C MET A 1 -1.98 -9.43 4.35
N LYS A 2 -2.81 -9.02 3.41
CA LYS A 2 -2.46 -8.91 1.99
C LYS A 2 -2.31 -7.44 1.62
N ALA A 3 -1.43 -7.19 0.66
CA ALA A 3 -1.23 -5.87 0.09
C ALA A 3 -1.41 -5.92 -1.43
N ILE A 4 -1.78 -4.79 -2.02
CA ILE A 4 -1.68 -4.56 -3.47
C ILE A 4 -1.03 -3.21 -3.73
N MET A 5 -0.17 -3.13 -4.74
CA MET A 5 0.39 -1.85 -5.15
C MET A 5 -0.73 -0.91 -5.66
N ALA A 6 -0.61 0.37 -5.36
CA ALA A 6 -1.58 1.39 -5.71
C ALA A 6 -0.92 2.67 -6.22
N LEU A 7 -1.71 3.44 -6.96
CA LEU A 7 -1.38 4.79 -7.40
C LEU A 7 -2.14 5.79 -6.55
N ARG A 8 -1.44 6.85 -6.12
CA ARG A 8 -2.04 8.02 -5.49
C ARG A 8 -2.60 8.95 -6.56
N LEU A 9 -3.88 9.31 -6.42
CA LEU A 9 -4.55 10.34 -7.21
C LEU A 9 -4.38 11.74 -6.58
N SER A 10 -4.82 12.77 -7.28
CA SER A 10 -4.64 14.19 -6.94
C SER A 10 -5.18 14.61 -5.56
N THR A 11 -6.09 13.87 -4.96
CA THR A 11 -6.74 14.19 -3.67
C THR A 11 -6.43 13.19 -2.55
N GLY A 12 -5.38 12.38 -2.66
CA GLY A 12 -5.13 11.30 -1.68
C GLY A 12 -6.16 10.18 -1.77
N CYS A 13 -6.91 10.10 -2.86
CA CYS A 13 -7.60 8.88 -3.26
C CYS A 13 -6.55 7.91 -3.81
N TYR A 14 -6.75 6.63 -3.57
CA TYR A 14 -5.83 5.59 -4.03
C TYR A 14 -6.62 4.55 -4.82
N GLN A 15 -6.03 4.10 -5.93
CA GLN A 15 -6.58 3.02 -6.73
C GLN A 15 -5.52 1.96 -6.94
N PRO A 16 -5.90 0.67 -7.05
CA PRO A 16 -4.98 -0.38 -7.46
C PRO A 16 -4.21 0.04 -8.70
N HIS A 17 -2.91 -0.23 -8.71
CA HIS A 17 -2.13 -0.09 -9.94
C HIS A 17 -2.70 -1.07 -10.98
N PRO A 18 -2.76 -0.73 -12.28
CA PRO A 18 -3.30 -1.64 -13.30
C PRO A 18 -2.60 -3.01 -13.37
N GLU A 19 -1.33 -3.05 -12.94
CA GLU A 19 -0.48 -4.24 -12.86
C GLU A 19 -0.32 -4.75 -11.41
N ALA A 20 -1.19 -4.32 -10.49
CA ALA A 20 -1.10 -4.73 -9.10
C ALA A 20 -1.52 -6.19 -8.93
N GLU A 21 -0.60 -7.00 -8.41
CA GLU A 21 -0.88 -8.34 -7.92
C GLU A 21 -0.93 -8.33 -6.39
N VAL A 22 -1.52 -9.38 -5.82
CA VAL A 22 -1.55 -9.56 -4.37
C VAL A 22 -0.15 -9.93 -3.87
N GLU A 23 0.37 -9.13 -2.93
CA GLU A 23 1.66 -9.32 -2.26
C GLU A 23 1.43 -9.69 -0.78
N ASP A 24 2.33 -10.50 -0.21
CA ASP A 24 2.33 -10.76 1.23
C ASP A 24 2.87 -9.53 1.98
N TRP A 25 2.10 -9.02 2.94
CA TRP A 25 2.50 -7.82 3.67
C TRP A 25 3.78 -7.99 4.48
N GLN A 26 4.09 -9.20 4.95
CA GLN A 26 5.33 -9.46 5.66
C GLN A 26 6.54 -9.27 4.74
N GLU A 27 6.48 -9.76 3.50
CA GLU A 27 7.56 -9.58 2.52
C GLU A 27 7.77 -8.10 2.17
N VAL A 28 6.67 -7.34 2.02
CA VAL A 28 6.75 -5.88 1.78
C VAL A 28 7.44 -5.14 2.93
N LYS A 29 7.15 -5.52 4.19
CA LYS A 29 7.82 -4.94 5.36
C LYS A 29 9.29 -5.31 5.46
N ASP A 30 9.63 -6.56 5.13
CA ASP A 30 11.02 -7.02 5.20
C ASP A 30 11.93 -6.24 4.23
N TYR A 31 11.36 -5.75 3.11
CA TYR A 31 12.02 -4.85 2.16
C TYR A 31 12.01 -3.36 2.57
N ALA A 32 11.08 -2.97 3.44
CA ALA A 32 10.82 -1.56 3.75
C ALA A 32 11.85 -0.97 4.70
N VAL A 33 12.45 0.15 4.32
CA VAL A 33 13.22 1.01 5.24
C VAL A 33 12.27 1.89 6.07
N SER A 34 11.16 2.31 5.48
CA SER A 34 10.10 3.00 6.22
C SER A 34 8.72 2.70 5.67
N VAL A 35 7.74 2.76 6.58
CA VAL A 35 6.32 2.61 6.27
C VAL A 35 5.59 3.81 6.88
N HIS A 36 4.84 4.54 6.05
CA HIS A 36 4.05 5.69 6.47
C HIS A 36 2.58 5.44 6.19
N TYR A 37 1.77 5.48 7.25
CA TYR A 37 0.32 5.39 7.13
C TYR A 37 -0.24 6.65 6.45
N LEU A 38 -0.95 6.45 5.33
CA LEU A 38 -1.55 7.54 4.54
C LEU A 38 -3.02 7.76 4.86
N GLY A 39 -3.65 6.85 5.61
CA GLY A 39 -5.05 6.93 5.99
C GLY A 39 -5.90 5.77 5.46
N PRO A 40 -7.18 5.75 5.85
CA PRO A 40 -8.13 4.80 5.30
C PRO A 40 -8.40 5.11 3.81
N VAL A 41 -8.76 4.08 3.06
CA VAL A 41 -9.23 4.22 1.68
C VAL A 41 -10.70 3.89 1.55
N GLU A 42 -11.42 4.78 0.88
CA GLU A 42 -12.72 4.45 0.28
C GLU A 42 -12.41 3.72 -1.04
N GLY A 43 -11.98 2.46 -0.92
CA GLY A 43 -11.33 1.70 -1.99
C GLY A 43 -11.97 0.34 -2.30
N PRO A 44 -11.49 -0.33 -3.36
CA PRO A 44 -12.09 -1.57 -3.90
C PRO A 44 -12.22 -2.68 -2.85
N ALA A 45 -13.26 -3.49 -3.01
CA ALA A 45 -13.70 -4.49 -2.03
C ALA A 45 -12.53 -5.33 -1.47
N GLY A 46 -12.23 -5.13 -0.18
CA GLY A 46 -11.25 -5.92 0.57
C GLY A 46 -10.10 -5.11 1.15
N PHE A 47 -9.71 -3.98 0.58
CA PHE A 47 -8.61 -3.15 1.09
C PHE A 47 -9.11 -1.86 1.76
N ARG A 48 -8.56 -1.55 2.93
CA ARG A 48 -9.08 -0.53 3.85
C ARG A 48 -8.10 0.58 4.16
N HIS A 49 -6.80 0.34 4.03
CA HIS A 49 -5.76 1.29 4.42
C HIS A 49 -4.77 1.53 3.29
N ALA A 50 -4.33 2.77 3.12
CA ALA A 50 -3.20 3.10 2.25
C ALA A 50 -1.94 3.35 3.08
N VAL A 51 -0.82 2.80 2.64
CA VAL A 51 0.49 3.03 3.22
C VAL A 51 1.49 3.38 2.12
N ARG A 52 2.42 4.27 2.43
CA ARG A 52 3.61 4.51 1.61
C ARG A 52 4.75 3.70 2.17
N VAL A 53 5.38 2.90 1.32
CA VAL A 53 6.56 2.12 1.64
C VAL A 53 7.75 2.71 0.90
N THR A 54 8.82 2.99 1.63
CA THR A 54 10.10 3.39 1.05
C THR A 54 11.07 2.22 1.17
N GLY A 55 11.57 1.73 0.03
CA GLY A 55 12.53 0.62 -0.04
C GLY A 55 13.97 1.04 0.23
N GLU A 56 14.86 0.05 0.35
CA GLU A 56 16.30 0.26 0.50
C GLU A 56 16.92 1.03 -0.67
N ASP A 57 16.40 0.82 -1.88
CA ASP A 57 16.79 1.54 -3.09
C ASP A 57 16.25 2.98 -3.17
N ARG A 58 15.58 3.45 -2.11
CA ARG A 58 14.87 4.74 -2.03
C ARG A 58 13.69 4.88 -2.99
N SER A 59 13.23 3.78 -3.60
CA SER A 59 11.96 3.78 -4.31
C SER A 59 10.80 3.94 -3.33
N GLU A 60 9.82 4.75 -3.70
CA GLU A 60 8.57 4.88 -2.96
C GLU A 60 7.45 4.18 -3.72
N LYS A 61 6.75 3.27 -3.04
CA LYS A 61 5.54 2.62 -3.54
C LYS A 61 4.40 2.88 -2.58
N VAL A 62 3.18 2.91 -3.09
CA VAL A 62 1.98 2.93 -2.25
C VAL A 62 1.33 1.57 -2.30
N TYR A 63 0.91 1.09 -1.15
CA TYR A 63 0.21 -0.18 -1.00
C TYR A 63 -1.16 0.05 -0.35
N LEU A 64 -2.14 -0.76 -0.75
CA LEU A 64 -3.41 -0.89 -0.04
C LEU A 64 -3.38 -2.17 0.79
N LEU A 65 -3.85 -2.11 2.04
CA LEU A 65 -3.86 -3.23 3.00
C LEU A 65 -5.28 -3.67 3.34
N ASP A 66 -5.49 -4.97 3.52
CA ASP A 66 -6.80 -5.59 3.78
C ASP A 66 -7.28 -5.56 5.24
N ASP A 67 -6.42 -5.10 6.17
CA ASP A 67 -6.63 -5.19 7.61
C ASP A 67 -6.32 -3.85 8.32
N ASP A 68 -6.93 -3.65 9.49
CA ASP A 68 -6.95 -2.40 10.24
C ASP A 68 -5.65 -2.14 11.04
N HIS A 69 -4.67 -3.04 10.94
CA HIS A 69 -3.45 -3.03 11.76
C HIS A 69 -2.23 -2.68 10.90
N VAL A 70 -1.83 -1.40 10.92
CA VAL A 70 -0.60 -0.92 10.25
C VAL A 70 0.56 -0.85 11.23
#